data_AF-A0A3D1RH87-F1
#
_entry.id   AF-A0A3D1RH87-F1
#
_cell.length_a   1.000
_cell.length_b   1.000
_cell.length_c   1.000
_cell.angle_alpha   90.00
_cell.angle_beta   90.00
_cell.angle_gamma   90.00
#
_symmetry.space_group_name_H-M   'P 1'
#
loop_
_entity.id
_entity.type
_entity.pdbx_description
1 polymer ?
#
loop_
_entity_poly.entity_id
_entity_poly.type
_entity_poly.pdbx_seq_one_letter_code
_entity_poly.pdbx_strand_id
1 'polypeptide(L)'
;MPPAPKPVEPEKKIEPVKPAEPPVIVAPQLVKAKKERSSKLVRTILTEADSIRLFIYDNGEIDNDTVTVFYDDQVVLNKYMITDKAKVITLPISKDREHVVELFANNLGTIPPNTALVVIVAGKKRYELFASYDLKTNAKIVFRYGKEE
;
A
#
# COMPACT_ATOMS: atom_id res chain seq x y z
N MET A 1 33.68 -49.03 32.43
CA MET A 1 33.63 -48.72 30.98
C MET A 1 32.54 -47.69 30.75
N PRO A 2 32.86 -46.46 30.34
CA PRO A 2 31.88 -45.50 29.87
C PRO A 2 31.55 -45.73 28.38
N PRO A 3 30.29 -45.65 27.94
CA PRO A 3 29.97 -45.48 26.52
C PRO A 3 30.17 -44.02 26.09
N ALA A 4 30.70 -43.88 24.87
CA ALA A 4 31.20 -42.65 24.27
C ALA A 4 30.15 -41.53 24.10
N PRO A 5 30.59 -40.25 24.09
CA PRO A 5 29.75 -39.12 23.69
C PRO A 5 29.45 -39.17 22.18
N LYS A 6 28.18 -38.97 21.82
CA LYS A 6 27.72 -38.87 20.43
C LYS A 6 28.19 -37.54 19.80
N PRO A 7 28.56 -37.53 18.51
CA PRO A 7 28.95 -36.29 17.82
C PRO A 7 27.74 -35.36 17.65
N VAL A 8 27.91 -34.09 17.99
CA VAL A 8 26.95 -33.03 17.65
C VAL A 8 27.41 -32.41 16.33
N GLU A 9 26.51 -32.45 15.37
CA GLU A 9 26.67 -32.03 13.97
C GLU A 9 27.01 -30.53 13.85
N PRO A 10 27.87 -30.10 12.90
CA PRO A 10 28.33 -28.73 12.84
C PRO A 10 27.21 -27.75 12.49
N GLU A 11 27.09 -26.68 13.28
CA GLU A 11 26.14 -25.58 13.10
C GLU A 11 26.27 -24.97 11.70
N LYS A 12 25.15 -25.02 10.98
CA LYS A 12 25.00 -24.52 9.62
C LYS A 12 25.17 -22.99 9.62
N LYS A 13 26.28 -22.55 9.02
CA LYS A 13 26.60 -21.16 8.69
C LYS A 13 25.38 -20.47 8.05
N ILE A 14 24.85 -19.45 8.72
CA ILE A 14 23.75 -18.62 8.20
C ILE A 14 24.35 -17.71 7.13
N GLU A 15 24.01 -17.98 5.86
CA GLU A 15 24.33 -17.11 4.73
C GLU A 15 23.46 -15.84 4.79
N PRO A 16 23.98 -14.66 4.47
CA PRO A 16 23.20 -13.43 4.49
C PRO A 16 22.11 -13.45 3.40
N VAL A 17 20.86 -13.38 3.83
CA VAL A 17 19.69 -13.28 2.94
C VAL A 17 19.71 -11.95 2.16
N LYS A 18 19.99 -12.05 0.86
CA LYS A 18 19.82 -10.98 -0.13
C LYS A 18 18.35 -10.52 -0.13
N PRO A 19 18.02 -9.22 -0.03
CA PRO A 19 16.66 -8.73 -0.25
C PRO A 19 16.20 -9.06 -1.69
N ALA A 20 15.08 -9.77 -1.82
CA ALA A 20 14.53 -10.18 -3.10
C ALA A 20 14.17 -8.98 -4.00
N GLU A 21 14.61 -9.03 -5.26
CA GLU A 21 14.17 -8.14 -6.33
C GLU A 21 12.67 -8.34 -6.66
N PRO A 22 11.96 -7.27 -7.07
CA PRO A 22 10.50 -7.19 -7.04
C PRO A 22 9.79 -8.07 -8.10
N PRO A 23 8.56 -8.55 -7.84
CA PRO A 23 7.84 -9.37 -8.81
C PRO A 23 7.18 -8.48 -9.89
N VAL A 24 7.85 -8.28 -11.01
CA VAL A 24 7.35 -7.47 -12.16
C VAL A 24 6.25 -8.19 -12.98
N ILE A 25 5.98 -9.48 -12.74
CA ILE A 25 5.03 -10.27 -13.57
C ILE A 25 3.55 -10.10 -13.13
N VAL A 26 3.26 -9.51 -11.96
CA VAL A 26 1.87 -9.44 -11.42
C VAL A 26 1.10 -8.21 -11.91
N ALA A 27 1.77 -7.17 -12.41
CA ALA A 27 1.17 -5.87 -12.68
C ALA A 27 0.05 -5.87 -13.76
N PRO A 28 0.16 -6.56 -14.91
CA PRO A 28 -0.83 -6.42 -15.99
C PRO A 28 -2.22 -6.94 -15.61
N GLN A 29 -2.29 -8.08 -14.91
CA GLN A 29 -3.56 -8.68 -14.50
C GLN A 29 -4.23 -7.86 -13.40
N LEU A 30 -3.44 -7.31 -12.47
CA LEU A 30 -3.95 -6.45 -11.40
C LEU A 30 -4.50 -5.12 -11.95
N VAL A 31 -3.85 -4.53 -12.94
CA VAL A 31 -4.37 -3.32 -13.62
C VAL A 31 -5.67 -3.61 -14.35
N LYS A 32 -5.80 -4.78 -14.99
CA LYS A 32 -7.07 -5.20 -15.61
C LYS A 32 -8.18 -5.36 -14.56
N ALA A 33 -7.92 -6.12 -13.50
CA ALA A 33 -8.89 -6.36 -12.43
C ALA A 33 -9.31 -5.05 -11.72
N LYS A 34 -8.37 -4.12 -11.52
CA LYS A 34 -8.64 -2.77 -11.02
C LYS A 34 -9.63 -2.02 -11.92
N LYS A 35 -9.45 -2.07 -13.25
CA LYS A 35 -10.30 -1.38 -14.23
C LYS A 35 -11.71 -1.99 -14.33
N GLU A 36 -11.88 -3.25 -13.98
CA GLU A 36 -13.18 -3.92 -13.93
C GLU A 36 -14.00 -3.52 -12.69
N ARG A 37 -13.38 -2.89 -11.68
CA ARG A 37 -14.03 -2.40 -10.46
C ARG A 37 -14.45 -0.93 -10.58
N SER A 38 -15.48 -0.54 -9.84
CA SER A 38 -15.89 0.87 -9.75
C SER A 38 -14.96 1.66 -8.83
N SER A 39 -14.21 2.62 -9.38
CA SER A 39 -13.35 3.50 -8.58
C SER A 39 -14.13 4.68 -8.00
N LYS A 40 -14.31 4.69 -6.67
CA LYS A 40 -14.99 5.76 -5.94
C LYS A 40 -13.99 6.86 -5.59
N LEU A 41 -14.26 8.10 -6.01
CA LEU A 41 -13.45 9.25 -5.63
C LEU A 41 -13.66 9.57 -4.15
N VAL A 42 -12.60 9.40 -3.35
CA VAL A 42 -12.57 9.77 -1.93
C VAL A 42 -12.32 11.27 -1.80
N ARG A 43 -11.29 11.79 -2.48
CA ARG A 43 -10.92 13.21 -2.43
C ARG A 43 -10.06 13.61 -3.62
N THR A 44 -10.19 14.88 -4.00
CA THR A 44 -9.20 15.61 -4.81
C THR A 44 -8.41 16.56 -3.92
N ILE A 45 -7.09 16.50 -3.99
CA ILE A 45 -6.17 17.33 -3.20
C ILE A 45 -5.35 18.21 -4.16
N LEU A 46 -5.38 19.52 -3.91
CA LEU A 46 -4.51 20.49 -4.57
C LEU A 46 -3.27 20.71 -3.68
N THR A 47 -2.09 20.58 -4.28
CA THR A 47 -0.82 20.76 -3.56
C THR A 47 0.19 21.49 -4.40
N GLU A 48 1.02 22.33 -3.77
CA GLU A 48 2.18 22.95 -4.41
C GLU A 48 3.49 22.18 -4.11
N ALA A 49 3.41 21.05 -3.41
CA ALA A 49 4.56 20.21 -3.12
C ALA A 49 4.88 19.29 -4.30
N ASP A 50 6.17 19.11 -4.59
CA ASP A 50 6.66 18.21 -5.66
C ASP A 50 6.62 16.71 -5.25
N SER A 51 6.22 16.41 -4.01
CA SER A 51 5.97 15.04 -3.53
C SER A 51 4.98 15.03 -2.37
N ILE A 52 4.37 13.85 -2.15
CA ILE A 52 3.50 13.56 -1.01
C ILE A 52 4.02 12.33 -0.26
N ARG A 53 3.72 12.27 1.04
CA ARG A 53 3.86 11.06 1.84
C ARG A 53 2.49 10.53 2.20
N LEU A 54 2.22 9.30 1.77
CA LEU A 54 1.02 8.53 2.08
C LEU A 54 1.34 7.62 3.26
N PHE A 55 0.56 7.71 4.33
CA PHE A 55 0.62 6.81 5.47
C PHE A 55 -0.69 6.04 5.51
N ILE A 56 -0.59 4.71 5.44
CA ILE A 56 -1.75 3.81 5.46
C ILE A 56 -1.77 3.10 6.79
N TYR A 57 -2.90 3.21 7.48
CA TYR A 57 -3.18 2.55 8.75
C TYR A 57 -4.42 1.70 8.63
N ASP A 58 -4.48 0.68 9.47
CA ASP A 58 -5.74 0.03 9.76
C ASP A 58 -6.65 0.98 10.56
N ASN A 59 -7.97 0.85 10.36
CA ASN A 59 -8.97 1.67 11.02
C ASN A 59 -9.84 0.86 12.01
N GLY A 60 -9.28 -0.18 12.64
CA GLY A 60 -10.00 -1.00 13.60
C GLY A 60 -9.17 -2.15 14.16
N GLU A 61 -9.68 -3.37 13.98
CA GLU A 61 -9.01 -4.62 14.35
C GLU A 61 -8.20 -5.14 13.17
N ILE A 62 -7.04 -5.73 13.46
CA ILE A 62 -6.21 -6.37 12.42
C ILE A 62 -6.92 -7.64 11.95
N ASP A 63 -7.71 -7.51 10.89
CA ASP A 63 -8.56 -8.55 10.32
C ASP A 63 -7.96 -9.24 9.09
N ASN A 64 -6.64 -9.19 8.97
CA ASN A 64 -5.85 -9.81 7.90
C ASN A 64 -6.25 -9.37 6.49
N ASP A 65 -6.82 -8.17 6.38
CA ASP A 65 -7.15 -7.59 5.11
C ASP A 65 -5.87 -7.04 4.44
N THR A 66 -5.81 -7.15 3.11
CA THR A 66 -4.61 -6.86 2.33
C THR A 66 -4.91 -5.92 1.18
N VAL A 67 -4.09 -4.88 1.04
CA VAL A 67 -4.22 -3.82 0.06
C VAL A 67 -3.09 -3.82 -0.96
N THR A 68 -3.44 -3.58 -2.21
CA THR A 68 -2.51 -3.17 -3.26
C THR A 68 -2.77 -1.70 -3.55
N VAL A 69 -1.72 -0.88 -3.55
CA VAL A 69 -1.81 0.55 -3.85
C VAL A 69 -1.24 0.80 -5.22
N PHE A 70 -2.03 1.47 -6.04
CA PHE A 70 -1.62 1.95 -7.35
C PHE A 70 -1.34 3.44 -7.28
N TYR A 71 -0.34 3.87 -8.03
CA TYR A 71 -0.05 5.26 -8.34
C TYR A 71 0.13 5.38 -9.86
N ASP A 72 -0.71 6.16 -10.53
CA ASP A 72 -0.74 6.30 -12.00
C ASP A 72 -0.75 4.93 -12.73
N ASP A 73 -1.65 4.04 -12.32
CA ASP A 73 -1.76 2.66 -12.80
C ASP A 73 -0.54 1.75 -12.54
N GLN A 74 0.47 2.22 -11.81
CA GLN A 74 1.62 1.42 -11.38
C GLN A 74 1.46 0.94 -9.94
N VAL A 75 1.81 -0.31 -9.66
CA VAL A 75 1.77 -0.84 -8.29
C VAL A 75 2.95 -0.29 -7.48
N VAL A 76 2.66 0.49 -6.44
CA VAL A 76 3.65 1.05 -5.51
C VAL A 76 3.68 0.32 -4.17
N LEU A 77 2.61 -0.42 -3.86
CA LEU A 77 2.55 -1.34 -2.74
C LEU A 77 1.74 -2.57 -3.16
N ASN A 78 2.28 -3.77 -2.99
CA ASN A 78 1.64 -5.00 -3.44
C ASN A 78 1.26 -5.88 -2.25
N LYS A 79 -0.01 -6.28 -2.15
CA LYS A 79 -0.52 -7.25 -1.15
C LYS A 79 -0.02 -6.98 0.27
N TYR A 80 -0.04 -5.73 0.71
CA TYR A 80 0.35 -5.36 2.05
C TYR A 80 -0.80 -5.64 3.02
N MET A 81 -0.53 -6.38 4.09
CA MET A 81 -1.48 -6.56 5.20
C MET A 81 -1.60 -5.25 5.96
N ILE A 82 -2.81 -4.72 6.08
CA ILE A 82 -3.03 -3.48 6.82
C ILE A 82 -2.83 -3.78 8.32
N THR A 83 -2.14 -2.88 9.01
CA THR A 83 -1.77 -3.02 10.41
C THR A 83 -1.95 -1.70 11.14
N ASP A 84 -1.90 -1.75 12.47
CA ASP A 84 -1.79 -0.58 13.36
C ASP A 84 -0.56 0.30 13.07
N LYS A 85 0.50 -0.29 12.50
CA LYS A 85 1.70 0.43 12.06
C LYS A 85 1.52 1.04 10.68
N ALA A 86 1.87 2.32 10.59
CA ALA A 86 1.83 3.08 9.35
C ALA A 86 2.73 2.47 8.27
N LYS A 87 2.16 2.12 7.12
CA LYS A 87 2.96 1.94 5.91
C LYS A 87 3.14 3.28 5.22
N VAL A 88 4.38 3.73 5.11
CA VAL A 88 4.73 5.01 4.45
C VAL A 88 5.14 4.77 3.00
N ILE A 89 4.56 5.53 2.08
CA ILE A 89 4.91 5.57 0.66
C ILE A 89 5.14 7.04 0.28
N THR A 90 6.31 7.35 -0.30
CA THR A 90 6.58 8.69 -0.85
C THR A 90 6.33 8.65 -2.35
N LEU A 91 5.50 9.55 -2.85
CA LEU A 91 5.11 9.61 -4.27
C LEU A 91 5.43 11.00 -4.82
N PRO A 92 6.02 11.11 -6.01
CA PRO A 92 6.25 12.41 -6.64
C PRO A 92 4.92 13.07 -7.03
N ILE A 93 4.94 14.38 -7.28
CA ILE A 93 3.83 15.13 -7.88
C ILE A 93 4.44 16.04 -8.93
N SER A 94 3.97 15.94 -10.17
CA SER A 94 4.37 16.79 -11.28
C SER A 94 3.33 17.89 -11.52
N LYS A 95 3.77 18.98 -12.16
CA LYS A 95 2.98 20.20 -12.32
C LYS A 95 2.08 20.17 -13.56
N ASP A 96 2.39 19.27 -14.47
CA ASP A 96 1.86 19.16 -15.82
C ASP A 96 0.67 18.18 -15.93
N ARG A 97 0.41 17.36 -14.90
CA ARG A 97 -0.68 16.39 -14.94
C ARG A 97 -1.31 16.10 -13.58
N GLU A 98 -2.43 15.40 -13.64
CA GLU A 98 -3.07 14.78 -12.48
C GLU A 98 -2.34 13.46 -12.12
N HIS A 99 -2.23 13.21 -10.81
CA HIS A 99 -1.78 11.94 -10.28
C HIS A 99 -2.88 11.24 -9.52
N VAL A 100 -2.96 9.92 -9.68
CA VAL A 100 -4.03 9.12 -9.09
C VAL A 100 -3.44 8.06 -8.18
N VAL A 101 -3.89 8.03 -6.91
CA VAL A 101 -3.68 6.91 -6.00
C VAL A 101 -4.96 6.10 -5.90
N GLU A 102 -4.85 4.79 -6.05
CA GLU A 102 -5.99 3.87 -5.89
C GLU A 102 -5.65 2.73 -4.93
N LEU A 103 -6.49 2.54 -3.92
CA LEU A 103 -6.44 1.40 -3.02
C LEU A 103 -7.33 0.29 -3.57
N PHE A 104 -6.75 -0.90 -3.70
CA PHE A 104 -7.37 -2.10 -4.24
C PHE A 104 -7.35 -3.20 -3.17
N ALA A 105 -8.52 -3.71 -2.80
CA ALA A 105 -8.65 -4.85 -1.90
C ALA A 105 -8.25 -6.14 -2.61
N ASN A 106 -7.23 -6.83 -2.11
CA ASN A 106 -6.87 -8.18 -2.59
C ASN A 106 -7.76 -9.25 -1.94
N ASN A 107 -8.23 -9.00 -0.72
CA ASN A 107 -9.19 -9.79 0.04
C ASN A 107 -10.06 -8.84 0.89
N LEU A 108 -11.02 -9.39 1.64
CA LEU A 108 -11.91 -8.61 2.52
C LEU A 108 -11.54 -8.67 4.01
N GLY A 109 -10.47 -9.39 4.35
CA GLY A 109 -10.21 -9.78 5.74
C GLY A 109 -11.39 -10.55 6.35
N THR A 110 -11.51 -10.44 7.67
CA THR A 110 -12.60 -11.02 8.45
C THR A 110 -13.87 -10.16 8.42
N ILE A 111 -13.74 -8.82 8.41
CA ILE A 111 -14.86 -7.87 8.45
C ILE A 111 -14.86 -7.00 7.18
N PRO A 112 -15.79 -7.24 6.22
CA PRO A 112 -15.97 -6.37 5.06
C PRO A 112 -16.80 -5.11 5.38
N PRO A 113 -16.61 -4.00 4.63
CA PRO A 113 -15.56 -3.75 3.62
C PRO A 113 -14.20 -3.45 4.27
N ASN A 114 -13.11 -3.47 3.49
CA ASN A 114 -11.81 -2.99 4.00
C ASN A 114 -11.94 -1.51 4.30
N THR A 115 -11.43 -1.11 5.47
CA THR A 115 -11.35 0.29 5.86
C THR A 115 -9.92 0.64 6.19
N ALA A 116 -9.43 1.74 5.63
CA ALA A 116 -8.10 2.24 5.90
C ALA A 116 -8.16 3.71 6.24
N LEU A 117 -7.41 4.12 7.25
CA LEU A 117 -7.10 5.52 7.46
C LEU A 117 -5.88 5.87 6.62
N VAL A 118 -6.07 6.81 5.70
CA VAL A 118 -5.03 7.31 4.80
C VAL A 118 -4.66 8.72 5.22
N VAL A 119 -3.50 8.87 5.84
CA VAL A 119 -2.94 10.19 6.17
C VAL A 119 -2.00 10.63 5.06
N ILE A 120 -2.23 11.82 4.52
CA ILE A 120 -1.45 12.39 3.42
C ILE A 120 -0.75 13.63 3.94
N VAL A 121 0.56 13.69 3.78
CA VAL A 121 1.35 14.89 4.03
C VAL A 121 1.86 15.44 2.71
N ALA A 122 1.42 16.63 2.35
CA ALA A 122 1.75 17.34 1.12
C ALA A 122 2.34 18.71 1.46
N GLY A 123 3.67 18.81 1.43
CA GLY A 123 4.38 20.00 1.93
C GLY A 123 4.09 20.25 3.42
N LYS A 124 3.43 21.37 3.73
CA LYS A 124 3.03 21.74 5.10
C LYS A 124 1.63 21.28 5.49
N LYS A 125 0.86 20.73 4.55
CA LYS A 125 -0.53 20.33 4.76
C LYS A 125 -0.62 18.84 5.10
N ARG A 126 -1.57 18.50 5.97
CA ARG A 126 -1.89 17.13 6.38
C ARG A 126 -3.38 16.89 6.16
N TYR A 127 -3.73 15.78 5.52
CA TYR A 127 -5.10 15.34 5.29
C TYR A 127 -5.27 13.95 5.89
N GLU A 128 -6.43 13.70 6.48
CA GLU A 128 -6.78 12.40 7.07
C GLU A 128 -8.06 11.94 6.39
N LEU A 129 -7.96 10.88 5.59
CA LEU A 129 -9.04 10.38 4.76
C LEU A 129 -9.39 8.96 5.18
N PHE A 130 -10.67 8.70 5.39
CA PHE A 130 -11.18 7.35 5.57
C PHE A 130 -11.50 6.76 4.19
N ALA A 131 -10.78 5.71 3.82
CA ALA A 131 -11.02 4.97 2.59
C ALA A 131 -11.78 3.68 2.91
N SER A 132 -12.89 3.44 2.20
CA SER A 132 -13.65 2.19 2.25
C SER A 132 -13.75 1.60 0.84
N TYR A 133 -13.38 0.33 0.69
CA TYR A 133 -13.26 -0.35 -0.60
C TYR A 133 -13.39 -1.87 -0.43
N ASP A 134 -13.70 -2.58 -1.52
CA ASP A 134 -14.00 -4.01 -1.51
C ASP A 134 -13.58 -4.70 -2.82
N LEU A 135 -14.02 -5.94 -3.03
CA LEU A 135 -13.68 -6.70 -4.26
C LEU A 135 -14.40 -6.19 -5.53
N LYS A 136 -15.28 -5.20 -5.41
CA LYS A 136 -16.04 -4.58 -6.51
C LYS A 136 -15.72 -3.09 -6.67
N THR A 137 -15.17 -2.44 -5.65
CA THR A 137 -14.93 -1.00 -5.61
C THR A 137 -13.50 -0.68 -5.18
N ASN A 138 -12.90 0.32 -5.82
CA ASN A 138 -11.60 0.86 -5.41
C ASN A 138 -11.80 2.21 -4.72
N ALA A 139 -10.90 2.59 -3.82
CA ALA A 139 -10.85 3.94 -3.28
C ALA A 139 -9.83 4.78 -4.06
N LYS A 140 -10.29 5.85 -4.72
CA LYS A 140 -9.49 6.72 -5.60
C LYS A 140 -9.24 8.07 -4.93
N ILE A 141 -7.99 8.49 -4.86
CA ILE A 141 -7.56 9.80 -4.38
C ILE A 141 -6.82 10.48 -5.53
N VAL A 142 -7.20 11.71 -5.82
CA VAL A 142 -6.67 12.49 -6.93
C VAL A 142 -5.79 13.61 -6.39
N PHE A 143 -4.62 13.80 -7.00
CA PHE A 143 -3.70 14.88 -6.70
C PHE A 143 -3.50 15.74 -7.93
N ARG A 144 -3.59 17.06 -7.76
CA ARG A 144 -3.23 18.02 -8.81
C ARG A 144 -2.31 19.08 -8.23
N TYR A 145 -1.35 19.51 -9.04
CA TYR A 145 -0.53 20.63 -8.66
C TYR A 145 -1.34 21.93 -8.72
N GLY A 146 -1.31 22.72 -7.65
CA GLY A 146 -2.02 23.98 -7.58
C GLY A 146 -2.26 24.45 -6.16
N LYS A 147 -2.72 25.70 -6.04
CA LYS A 147 -3.15 26.27 -4.76
C LYS A 147 -4.53 25.74 -4.43
N GLU A 148 -4.77 25.40 -3.17
CA GLU A 148 -6.15 25.37 -2.66
C GLU A 148 -6.64 26.82 -2.65
N GLU A 149 -7.80 27.05 -3.28
CA GLU A 149 -8.54 28.31 -3.24
C GLU A 149 -9.16 28.54 -1.86
#